data_AF-A0A9D3U6F3-F1
#
_entry.id   AF-A0A9D3U6F3-F1
#
_cell.length_a   1.000
_cell.length_b   1.000
_cell.length_c   1.000
_cell.angle_alpha   90.00
_cell.angle_beta   90.00
_cell.angle_gamma   90.00
#
_symmetry.space_group_name_H-M   'P 1'
#
loop_
_entity.id
_entity.type
_entity.pdbx_description
1 polymer ?
#
loop_
_entity_poly.entity_id
_entity_poly.type
_entity_poly.pdbx_seq_one_letter_code
_entity_poly.pdbx_strand_id
1 'polypeptide(L)'
;MIITWHGERARRHMTNEGHCPRCGAVLELGLHVVRDCSFSRMVWLSVVPENAQSLFFLLPLGDWLLCNLKSSIRWKSEKFEWQSFFSILCWLLWKGRNLFVFSNGHSCVQKLVDTSITWTKSYAKSNSAWPQPNPLVLNTW
;
A
#
# COMPACT_ATOMS: atom_id res chain seq x y z
N MET A 1 -18.98 1.99 -7.03
CA MET A 1 -18.96 0.63 -7.61
C MET A 1 -17.57 0.05 -7.42
N ILE A 2 -17.36 -0.69 -6.33
CA ILE A 2 -16.12 -1.43 -6.09
C ILE A 2 -16.29 -2.74 -6.85
N ILE A 3 -15.61 -2.84 -8.00
CA ILE A 3 -15.53 -4.09 -8.75
C ILE A 3 -14.90 -5.10 -7.78
N THR A 4 -15.68 -6.08 -7.33
CA THR A 4 -15.17 -7.18 -6.51
C THR A 4 -14.19 -7.95 -7.37
N TRP A 5 -12.92 -7.60 -7.21
CA TRP A 5 -11.70 -8.18 -7.79
C TRP A 5 -11.72 -9.71 -7.94
N HIS A 6 -12.49 -10.40 -7.10
CA HIS A 6 -12.76 -11.84 -7.14
C HIS A 6 -13.50 -12.30 -8.41
N GLY A 7 -14.59 -11.61 -8.79
CA GLY A 7 -15.44 -12.02 -9.92
C GLY A 7 -14.71 -11.94 -11.26
N GLU A 8 -13.92 -10.89 -11.46
CA GLU A 8 -13.25 -10.65 -12.74
C GLU A 8 -12.06 -11.60 -12.99
N ARG A 9 -11.45 -12.11 -11.92
CA ARG A 9 -10.35 -13.09 -11.99
C ARG A 9 -10.82 -14.51 -12.20
N ALA A 10 -11.90 -14.90 -11.53
CA ALA A 10 -12.58 -16.18 -11.75
C ALA A 10 -13.16 -16.26 -13.17
N ARG A 11 -13.81 -15.19 -13.64
CA ARG A 11 -14.36 -15.08 -15.01
C ARG A 11 -13.28 -15.23 -16.11
N ARG A 12 -12.04 -14.88 -15.81
CA ARG A 12 -10.90 -14.98 -16.75
C ARG A 12 -10.08 -16.26 -16.59
N HIS A 13 -10.54 -17.22 -15.78
CA HIS A 13 -9.82 -18.46 -15.46
C HIS A 13 -8.40 -18.23 -14.93
N MET A 14 -8.14 -17.07 -14.33
CA MET A 14 -6.80 -16.67 -13.92
C MET A 14 -6.40 -17.19 -12.54
N THR A 15 -7.33 -17.72 -11.75
CA THR A 15 -7.07 -18.33 -10.44
C THR A 15 -8.14 -19.37 -10.12
N ASN A 16 -7.76 -20.61 -9.81
CA ASN A 16 -8.69 -21.66 -9.39
C ASN A 16 -8.91 -21.69 -7.86
N GLU A 17 -8.21 -20.84 -7.10
CA GLU A 17 -8.15 -20.91 -5.65
C GLU A 17 -8.46 -19.56 -5.03
N GLY A 18 -9.51 -19.52 -4.20
CA GLY A 18 -9.86 -18.37 -3.37
C GLY A 18 -8.88 -18.15 -2.22
N HIS A 19 -7.60 -18.45 -2.40
CA HIS A 19 -6.57 -18.38 -1.36
C HIS A 19 -5.43 -17.44 -1.76
N CYS A 20 -4.79 -16.85 -0.76
CA CYS A 20 -3.61 -16.03 -0.94
C CYS A 20 -2.42 -16.94 -1.28
N PRO A 21 -1.78 -16.78 -2.44
CA PRO A 21 -0.70 -17.67 -2.88
C PRO A 21 0.56 -17.57 -2.00
N ARG A 22 0.62 -16.56 -1.12
CA ARG A 22 1.77 -16.31 -0.23
C ARG A 22 1.57 -16.84 1.18
N CYS A 23 0.33 -16.95 1.66
CA CYS A 23 0.05 -17.39 3.04
C CYS A 23 -1.08 -18.42 3.18
N GLY A 24 -1.70 -18.84 2.08
CA GLY A 24 -2.79 -19.83 2.07
C GLY A 24 -4.13 -19.35 2.63
N ALA A 25 -4.20 -18.16 3.23
CA ALA A 25 -5.45 -17.61 3.77
C ALA A 25 -6.50 -17.38 2.68
N VAL A 26 -7.79 -17.59 2.98
CA VAL A 26 -8.87 -17.28 2.05
C VAL A 26 -8.80 -15.79 1.66
N LEU A 27 -8.76 -15.51 0.36
CA LEU A 27 -8.61 -14.18 -0.20
C LEU A 27 -9.95 -13.44 -0.09
N GLU A 28 -10.28 -12.94 1.09
CA GLU A 28 -11.57 -12.27 1.27
C GLU A 28 -11.65 -10.95 0.49
N LEU A 29 -10.54 -10.19 0.37
CA LEU A 29 -10.49 -8.89 -0.33
C LEU A 29 -9.07 -8.57 -0.85
N GLY A 30 -8.97 -7.70 -1.87
CA GLY A 30 -7.67 -7.19 -2.36
C GLY A 30 -6.82 -6.50 -1.29
N LEU A 31 -7.45 -5.99 -0.23
CA LEU A 31 -6.77 -5.33 0.88
C LEU A 31 -6.03 -6.31 1.82
N HIS A 32 -6.41 -7.60 1.85
CA HIS A 32 -5.63 -8.62 2.58
C HIS A 32 -4.18 -8.64 2.10
N VAL A 33 -3.97 -8.57 0.78
CA VAL A 33 -2.64 -8.63 0.16
C VAL A 33 -1.76 -7.47 0.63
N VAL A 34 -2.34 -6.30 0.89
CA VAL A 34 -1.54 -5.12 1.28
C VAL A 34 -1.40 -4.95 2.78
N ARG A 35 -2.17 -5.66 3.63
CA ARG A 35 -2.11 -5.49 5.09
C ARG A 35 -1.95 -6.80 5.87
N ASP A 36 -2.85 -7.75 5.64
CA ASP A 36 -3.06 -8.91 6.54
C ASP A 36 -2.29 -10.16 6.10
N CYS A 37 -1.83 -10.22 4.84
CA CYS A 37 -0.92 -11.25 4.38
C CYS A 37 0.33 -11.30 5.28
N SER A 38 0.80 -12.50 5.63
CA SER A 38 1.96 -12.71 6.52
C SER A 38 3.18 -11.88 6.10
N PHE A 39 3.47 -11.84 4.81
CA PHE A 39 4.56 -11.02 4.27
C PHE A 39 4.32 -9.52 4.44
N SER A 40 3.11 -9.06 4.14
CA SER A 40 2.74 -7.65 4.28
C SER A 40 2.78 -7.21 5.73
N ARG A 41 2.34 -8.07 6.67
CA ARG A 41 2.52 -7.86 8.10
C ARG A 41 3.99 -7.70 8.47
N MET A 42 4.87 -8.58 8.01
CA MET A 42 6.32 -8.43 8.27
C MET A 42 6.88 -7.10 7.77
N VAL A 43 6.41 -6.62 6.61
CA VAL A 43 6.79 -5.30 6.07
C VAL A 43 6.26 -4.18 6.94
N TRP A 44 5.00 -4.23 7.38
CA TRP A 44 4.42 -3.18 8.24
C TRP A 44 5.07 -3.15 9.63
N LEU A 45 5.35 -4.30 10.22
CA LEU A 45 6.03 -4.42 11.51
C LEU A 45 7.44 -3.81 11.50
N SER A 46 8.12 -3.76 10.35
CA SER A 46 9.45 -3.14 10.24
C SER A 46 9.41 -1.61 10.07
N VAL A 47 8.25 -1.02 9.76
CA VAL A 47 8.14 0.42 9.46
C VAL A 47 7.20 1.19 10.40
N VAL A 48 6.24 0.50 11.02
CA VAL A 48 5.28 1.07 11.98
C VAL A 48 5.87 0.95 13.40
N PRO A 49 5.93 2.05 14.16
CA PRO A 49 6.41 2.02 15.56
C PRO A 49 5.65 1.01 16.42
N GLU A 50 6.36 0.29 17.30
CA GLU A 50 5.79 -0.79 18.12
C GLU A 50 4.54 -0.36 18.91
N ASN A 51 4.54 0.84 19.48
CA ASN A 51 3.41 1.38 20.23
C ASN A 51 2.16 1.68 19.38
N ALA A 52 2.30 1.73 18.04
CA ALA A 52 1.20 1.96 17.11
C ALA A 52 0.75 0.68 16.38
N GLN A 53 1.52 -0.41 16.44
CA GLN A 53 1.24 -1.63 15.67
C GLN A 53 -0.11 -2.27 16.04
N SER A 54 -0.44 -2.34 17.33
CA SER A 54 -1.71 -2.94 17.78
C SER A 54 -2.93 -2.23 17.16
N LEU A 55 -2.95 -0.89 17.23
CA LEU A 55 -4.03 -0.10 16.63
C LEU A 55 -4.01 -0.22 15.11
N PHE A 56 -2.83 -0.22 14.50
CA PHE A 56 -2.66 -0.33 13.05
C PHE A 56 -3.33 -1.58 12.46
N PHE A 57 -3.23 -2.74 13.13
CA PHE A 57 -3.84 -3.98 12.64
C PHE A 57 -5.27 -4.23 13.14
N LEU A 58 -5.73 -3.50 14.15
CA LEU A 58 -7.08 -3.65 14.72
C LEU A 58 -8.15 -2.91 13.91
N LEU A 59 -7.79 -1.81 13.24
CA LEU A 59 -8.74 -0.99 12.50
C LEU A 59 -9.46 -1.80 11.40
N PRO A 60 -10.77 -1.57 11.16
CA PRO A 60 -11.46 -2.06 9.97
C PRO A 60 -10.70 -1.66 8.69
N LEU A 61 -10.69 -2.51 7.68
CA LEU A 61 -9.86 -2.32 6.47
C LEU A 61 -10.07 -0.96 5.77
N GLY A 62 -11.33 -0.49 5.71
CA GLY A 62 -11.67 0.81 5.13
C GLY A 62 -11.12 1.98 5.95
N ASP A 63 -11.33 1.94 7.27
CA ASP A 63 -10.84 2.97 8.19
C ASP A 63 -9.32 3.00 8.23
N TRP A 64 -8.69 1.82 8.26
CA TRP A 64 -7.25 1.66 8.16
C TRP A 64 -6.69 2.38 6.92
N LEU A 65 -7.29 2.17 5.76
CA LEU A 65 -6.87 2.81 4.52
C LEU A 65 -7.05 4.33 4.60
N LEU A 66 -8.22 4.79 5.07
CA LEU A 66 -8.56 6.21 5.12
C LEU A 66 -7.68 6.99 6.12
N CYS A 67 -7.48 6.46 7.33
CA CYS A 67 -6.67 7.08 8.37
C CYS A 67 -5.22 7.24 7.91
N ASN A 68 -4.64 6.23 7.27
CA ASN A 68 -3.26 6.31 6.80
C ASN A 68 -3.09 7.23 5.59
N LEU A 69 -4.07 7.29 4.68
CA LEU A 69 -4.03 8.18 3.50
C LEU A 69 -4.28 9.66 3.83
N LYS A 70 -5.01 9.96 4.91
CA LYS A 70 -5.27 11.33 5.37
C LYS A 70 -4.27 11.84 6.40
N SER A 71 -3.32 11.00 6.82
CA SER A 71 -2.39 11.33 7.88
C SER A 71 -1.27 12.24 7.38
N SER A 72 -1.25 13.47 7.88
CA SER A 72 -0.21 14.49 7.66
C SER A 72 0.99 14.37 8.61
N ILE A 73 1.16 13.23 9.28
CA ILE A 73 2.36 12.99 10.07
C ILE A 73 3.56 12.78 9.15
N ARG A 74 4.72 13.28 9.55
CA ARG A 74 5.98 12.91 8.91
C ARG A 74 6.44 11.56 9.41
N TRP A 75 6.98 10.75 8.50
CA TRP A 75 7.51 9.44 8.87
C TRP A 75 8.94 9.60 9.42
N LYS A 76 9.13 9.31 10.71
CA LYS A 76 10.42 9.49 11.40
C LYS A 76 10.95 10.92 11.22
N SER A 77 12.27 11.09 11.15
CA SER A 77 12.96 12.36 10.86
C SER A 77 13.11 12.64 9.36
N GLU A 78 12.34 11.96 8.50
CA GLU A 78 12.42 12.16 7.04
C GLU A 78 11.65 13.40 6.60
N LYS A 79 12.00 13.92 5.41
CA LYS A 79 11.39 15.13 4.83
C LYS A 79 10.10 14.86 4.04
N PHE A 80 9.52 13.67 4.13
CA PHE A 80 8.31 13.30 3.40
C PHE A 80 7.16 12.89 4.32
N GLU A 81 5.95 13.08 3.82
CA GLU A 81 4.70 12.78 4.52
C GLU A 81 4.40 11.27 4.53
N TRP A 82 3.85 10.78 5.65
CA TRP A 82 3.48 9.37 5.84
C TRP A 82 2.51 8.87 4.79
N GLN A 83 1.49 9.66 4.45
CA GLN A 83 0.48 9.30 3.45
C GLN A 83 1.09 8.90 2.09
N SER A 84 2.14 9.60 1.64
CA SER A 84 2.84 9.30 0.38
C SER A 84 3.61 7.99 0.48
N PHE A 85 4.34 7.81 1.58
CA PHE A 85 5.08 6.57 1.86
C PHE A 85 4.16 5.37 1.95
N PHE A 86 3.09 5.49 2.73
CA PHE A 86 2.08 4.47 2.92
C PHE A 86 1.45 4.05 1.59
N SER A 87 1.08 5.02 0.75
CA SER A 87 0.50 4.76 -0.58
C SER A 87 1.44 3.98 -1.48
N ILE A 88 2.71 4.40 -1.54
CA ILE A 88 3.75 3.75 -2.34
C ILE A 88 4.01 2.34 -1.81
N LEU A 89 4.06 2.16 -0.49
CA LEU A 89 4.30 0.87 0.13
C LEU A 89 3.16 -0.12 -0.13
N CYS A 90 1.90 0.33 -0.04
CA CYS A 90 0.73 -0.46 -0.43
C CYS A 90 0.81 -0.92 -1.90
N TRP A 91 1.18 0.00 -2.80
CA TRP A 91 1.36 -0.32 -4.21
C TRP A 91 2.45 -1.37 -4.44
N LEU A 92 3.60 -1.22 -3.78
CA LEU A 92 4.72 -2.16 -3.91
C LEU A 92 4.39 -3.55 -3.33
N LEU A 93 3.63 -3.63 -2.24
CA LEU A 93 3.13 -4.89 -1.68
C LEU A 93 2.22 -5.61 -2.68
N TRP A 94 1.26 -4.89 -3.27
CA TRP A 94 0.38 -5.45 -4.29
C TRP A 94 1.16 -5.89 -5.53
N LYS A 95 2.10 -5.06 -6.00
CA LYS A 95 2.97 -5.36 -7.15
C LYS A 95 3.84 -6.59 -6.89
N GLY A 96 4.42 -6.70 -5.69
CA GLY A 96 5.22 -7.84 -5.26
C GLY A 96 4.43 -9.14 -5.21
N ARG A 97 3.15 -9.10 -4.77
CA ARG A 97 2.26 -10.27 -4.85
C ARG A 97 1.99 -10.67 -6.29
N ASN A 98 1.72 -9.71 -7.19
CA ASN A 98 1.47 -10.05 -8.59
C ASN A 98 2.72 -10.64 -9.26
N LEU A 99 3.91 -10.09 -8.99
CA LEU A 99 5.16 -10.67 -9.50
C LEU A 99 5.39 -12.10 -8.99
N PHE A 100 5.07 -12.37 -7.73
CA PHE A 100 5.14 -13.73 -7.17
C PHE A 100 4.23 -14.70 -7.95
N VAL A 101 2.99 -14.29 -8.26
CA VAL A 101 2.04 -15.13 -9.00
C VAL A 101 2.46 -15.37 -10.45
N PHE A 102 2.95 -14.35 -11.15
CA PHE A 102 3.22 -14.44 -12.59
C PHE A 102 4.65 -14.86 -12.95
N SER A 103 5.58 -14.78 -11.99
CA SER A 103 7.01 -14.99 -12.28
C SER A 103 7.75 -15.72 -11.16
N ASN A 104 7.05 -16.26 -10.16
CA ASN A 104 7.65 -16.88 -8.96
C ASN A 104 8.70 -15.98 -8.27
N GLY A 105 8.54 -14.65 -8.40
CA GLY A 105 9.51 -13.69 -7.91
C GLY A 105 9.43 -13.51 -6.40
N HIS A 106 10.56 -13.61 -5.71
CA HIS A 106 10.63 -13.37 -4.28
C HIS A 106 10.84 -11.89 -3.95
N SER A 107 10.03 -11.36 -3.04
CA SER A 107 10.19 -10.01 -2.51
C SER A 107 10.91 -10.09 -1.15
N CYS A 108 11.97 -9.31 -0.98
CA CYS A 108 12.64 -9.13 0.32
C CYS A 108 12.02 -7.93 1.04
N VAL A 109 11.76 -8.06 2.35
CA VAL A 109 11.20 -6.99 3.19
C VAL A 109 12.05 -5.73 3.10
N GLN A 110 13.36 -5.85 3.35
CA GLN A 110 14.28 -4.71 3.35
C GLN A 110 14.30 -4.00 1.99
N LYS A 111 14.46 -4.76 0.91
CA LYS A 111 14.46 -4.20 -0.46
C LYS A 111 13.17 -3.44 -0.77
N LEU A 112 12.03 -3.95 -0.32
CA LEU A 112 10.73 -3.34 -0.55
C LEU A 112 10.60 -2.03 0.24
N VAL A 113 11.02 -2.03 1.51
CA VAL A 113 11.07 -0.82 2.35
C VAL A 113 12.03 0.22 1.74
N ASP A 114 13.25 -0.15 1.39
CA ASP A 114 14.23 0.78 0.80
C ASP A 114 13.73 1.38 -0.53
N THR A 115 13.08 0.56 -1.36
CA THR A 115 12.45 1.02 -2.61
C THR A 115 11.33 2.02 -2.30
N SER A 116 10.48 1.74 -1.31
CA SER A 116 9.39 2.64 -0.92
C SER A 116 9.91 3.99 -0.42
N ILE A 117 10.97 4.00 0.39
CA ILE A 117 11.64 5.23 0.85
C ILE A 117 12.19 6.01 -0.34
N THR A 118 12.92 5.33 -1.24
CA THR A 118 13.53 5.94 -2.42
C THR A 118 12.48 6.61 -3.31
N TRP A 119 11.39 5.89 -3.61
CA TRP A 119 10.32 6.40 -4.46
C TRP A 119 9.58 7.57 -3.79
N THR A 120 9.36 7.49 -2.48
CA THR A 120 8.70 8.57 -1.74
C THR A 120 9.54 9.85 -1.72
N LYS A 121 10.86 9.72 -1.53
CA LYS A 121 11.79 10.86 -1.62
C LYS A 121 11.77 11.49 -3.00
N SER A 122 11.76 10.69 -4.07
CA SER A 122 11.65 11.21 -5.45
C SER A 122 10.33 11.93 -5.69
N TYR A 123 9.21 11.35 -5.24
CA TYR A 123 7.88 11.95 -5.36
C TYR A 123 7.76 13.28 -4.59
N ALA A 124 8.29 13.35 -3.36
CA ALA A 124 8.28 14.58 -2.57
C ALA A 124 9.04 15.72 -3.26
N LYS A 125 10.22 15.41 -3.83
CA LYS A 125 11.02 16.38 -4.60
C LYS A 125 10.28 16.89 -5.85
N SER A 126 9.64 16.00 -6.60
CA SER A 126 8.87 16.42 -7.78
C SER A 126 7.64 17.24 -7.40
N ASN A 127 6.96 16.91 -6.29
CA ASN A 127 5.78 17.64 -5.84
C ASN A 127 6.12 19.06 -5.36
N SER A 128 7.28 19.25 -4.72
CA SER A 128 7.79 20.59 -4.39
C SER A 128 8.21 21.42 -5.61
N ALA A 129 8.51 20.76 -6.74
CA ALA A 129 8.91 21.43 -7.98
C ALA A 129 7.71 21.80 -8.88
N TRP A 130 6.53 21.23 -8.65
CA TRP A 130 5.33 21.58 -9.40
C TRP A 130 4.71 22.88 -8.84
N PRO A 131 4.58 23.96 -9.64
CA PRO A 131 3.92 25.17 -9.19
C PRO A 131 2.47 24.86 -8.84
N GLN A 132 2.08 25.15 -7.60
CA GLN A 132 0.70 24.97 -7.17
C GLN A 132 -0.18 25.93 -7.99
N PRO A 133 -1.30 25.48 -8.57
CA PRO A 133 -2.22 26.36 -9.28
C PRO A 133 -2.68 27.48 -8.35
N ASN A 134 -2.66 28.73 -8.84
CA ASN A 134 -3.14 29.87 -8.07
C ASN A 134 -4.61 29.62 -7.66
N PRO A 135 -4.96 29.66 -6.35
CA PRO A 135 -6.32 29.43 -5.87
C PRO A 135 -7.39 30.29 -6.55
N LEU A 136 -7.00 31.44 -7.11
CA LEU A 136 -7.89 32.37 -7.81
C LEU A 136 -8.38 31.88 -9.18
N VAL A 137 -7.81 30.80 -9.74
CA VAL A 137 -8.17 30.26 -11.07
C VAL A 137 -9.25 29.17 -10.98
N LEU A 138 -9.57 28.66 -9.78
CA LEU A 138 -10.55 27.58 -9.60
C LEU A 138 -12.02 28.05 -9.50
N ASN A 139 -12.27 29.36 -9.57
CA ASN A 139 -13.60 29.94 -9.33
C ASN A 139 -14.30 30.45 -10.61
N THR A 140 -13.86 30.03 -11.80
CA THR A 140 -14.40 30.53 -13.08
C THR A 140 -15.15 29.48 -13.90
N TRP A 141 -15.79 28.49 -13.26
CA TRP A 141 -16.78 27.61 -13.91
C TRP A 141 -18.05 27.53 -13.07
#